data_AF-Q0II04-F1
#
_entry.id   AF-Q0II04-F1
#
_cell.length_a   1.000
_cell.length_b   1.000
_cell.length_c   1.000
_cell.angle_alpha   90.00
_cell.angle_beta   90.00
_cell.angle_gamma   90.00
#
_symmetry.space_group_name_H-M   'P 1'
#
loop_
_entity.id
_entity.type
_entity.pdbx_description
1 polymer ?
#
loop_
_entity_poly.entity_id
_entity_poly.type
_entity_poly.pdbx_seq_one_letter_code
_entity_poly.pdbx_strand_id
1 'polypeptide(L)'
;MKVPVSGDVKEETEEENVEQEENQEAKVSLKPVIEDLSMELARKCTELISDIHYKEEYKKSKDKCTFVTDTPMLNHVKNIGAFISEAKYKGTIKADLSNCLYKDMPATIDSVFAREVSQLQSEVAYKQKHEAEKGFSDYTHMKEPPEVRRAMEVNRHQSNISYRKDMQGTHTYTAELDRPDIKKATQISKIISDAEYKKGQGIVNKEPSVIGRPDFEHAVGASKLSSQVKYKEKFDNEMKEKSHHYNPLGSAFFRQHQFAAVLASDWEYKRDFEENKGLYHFDAEAPEHLHHKGNATLQSQVKYREEYEKNKGKSMLEFVETPSYQSSKEAQKMQSEKVYKEDFEKEIKGRSSLDLDKTPAFLHVKHITNLMREKEYKKDLENEIKGKGMELSSEVLDIQRAKRASEMASEKDYKRDLETEIKGKGMQVSTDTLDVQRAKRASEMASQVRMV
;
A
#
# COMPACT_ATOMS: atom_id res chain seq x y z
N MET A 1 0.81 -32.98 14.27
CA MET A 1 1.79 -32.53 13.25
C MET A 1 3.11 -32.19 13.92
N LYS A 2 4.03 -33.16 13.99
CA LYS A 2 5.45 -32.96 14.32
C LYS A 2 6.20 -32.99 12.99
N VAL A 3 6.79 -31.88 12.59
CA VAL A 3 7.71 -31.80 11.44
C VAL A 3 9.09 -32.22 11.95
N PRO A 4 9.78 -33.19 11.32
CA PRO A 4 11.11 -33.58 11.75
C PRO A 4 12.16 -32.59 11.23
N VAL A 5 13.14 -32.37 12.10
CA VAL A 5 14.34 -31.57 11.94
C VAL A 5 15.17 -32.07 10.76
N SER A 6 15.63 -31.13 9.93
CA SER A 6 16.62 -31.30 8.87
C SER A 6 17.91 -31.89 9.45
N GLY A 7 18.23 -33.13 9.08
CA GLY A 7 19.51 -33.75 9.32
C GLY A 7 20.53 -33.32 8.26
N ASP A 8 21.71 -32.95 8.74
CA ASP A 8 22.87 -32.52 7.96
C ASP A 8 23.26 -33.56 6.89
N VAL A 9 23.30 -33.11 5.63
CA VAL A 9 23.94 -33.82 4.53
C VAL A 9 25.44 -33.63 4.71
N LYS A 10 26.12 -34.65 5.24
CA LYS A 10 27.56 -34.79 5.09
C LYS A 10 27.82 -35.34 3.69
N GLU A 11 28.36 -34.50 2.81
CA GLU A 11 29.08 -34.96 1.62
C GLU A 11 30.36 -35.64 2.10
N GLU A 12 30.38 -36.97 2.07
CA GLU A 12 31.61 -37.76 2.05
C GLU A 12 31.88 -38.12 0.58
N THR A 13 32.74 -37.32 -0.03
CA THR A 13 33.35 -37.60 -1.33
C THR A 13 34.47 -38.61 -1.07
N GLU A 14 34.18 -39.91 -1.21
CA GLU A 14 35.22 -40.94 -1.28
C GLU A 14 35.62 -41.17 -2.74
N GLU A 15 36.92 -41.20 -2.91
CA GLU A 15 37.70 -41.29 -4.13
C GLU A 15 37.53 -42.67 -4.80
N GLU A 16 37.03 -42.70 -6.04
CA GLU A 16 37.28 -43.82 -6.96
C GLU A 16 38.22 -43.33 -8.08
N ASN A 17 39.52 -43.48 -7.84
CA ASN A 17 40.54 -43.50 -8.87
C ASN A 17 40.42 -44.83 -9.64
N VAL A 18 39.92 -44.78 -10.88
CA VAL A 18 40.03 -45.86 -11.86
C VAL A 18 40.63 -45.29 -13.14
N GLU A 19 41.93 -45.59 -13.30
CA GLU A 19 42.61 -45.98 -14.54
C GLU A 19 42.16 -45.30 -15.84
N GLN A 20 42.85 -44.22 -16.21
CA GLN A 20 43.08 -43.84 -17.60
C GLN A 20 44.54 -43.41 -17.78
N GLU A 21 45.43 -44.41 -17.84
CA GLU A 21 46.70 -44.27 -18.54
C GLU A 21 46.47 -44.39 -20.06
N GLU A 22 47.38 -43.78 -20.84
CA GLU A 22 47.54 -43.95 -22.28
C GLU A 22 46.78 -42.97 -23.21
N ASN A 23 47.32 -41.74 -23.29
CA ASN A 23 47.48 -41.01 -24.56
C ASN A 23 48.35 -39.76 -24.37
N GLN A 24 49.66 -39.95 -24.39
CA GLN A 24 50.65 -38.87 -24.53
C GLN A 24 51.24 -38.90 -25.94
N GLU A 25 50.53 -38.35 -26.93
CA GLU A 25 51.13 -38.04 -28.23
C GLU A 25 50.59 -36.70 -28.79
N ALA A 26 51.51 -35.74 -28.92
CA ALA A 26 51.45 -34.55 -29.77
C ALA A 26 50.33 -33.49 -29.54
N LYS A 27 50.35 -32.79 -28.40
CA LYS A 27 49.67 -31.48 -28.28
C LYS A 27 50.52 -30.38 -28.94
N VAL A 28 50.19 -30.08 -30.19
CA VAL A 28 50.76 -28.97 -30.97
C VAL A 28 50.66 -27.67 -30.16
N SER A 29 51.81 -27.07 -29.87
CA SER A 29 51.98 -25.77 -29.22
C SER A 29 51.45 -24.64 -30.11
N LEU A 30 50.13 -24.42 -30.11
CA LEU A 30 49.53 -23.18 -30.59
C LEU A 30 49.79 -22.09 -29.54
N LYS A 31 50.70 -21.17 -29.84
CA LYS A 31 50.93 -19.97 -29.02
C LYS A 31 49.60 -19.20 -28.91
N PRO A 32 49.16 -18.81 -27.70
CA PRO A 32 47.89 -18.11 -27.55
C PRO A 32 47.97 -16.76 -28.26
N VAL A 33 46.87 -16.42 -28.92
CA VAL A 33 46.61 -15.10 -29.53
C VAL A 33 47.01 -14.04 -28.52
N ILE A 34 47.88 -13.12 -28.93
CA ILE A 34 48.30 -11.96 -28.14
C ILE A 34 47.03 -11.27 -27.66
N GLU A 35 46.75 -11.34 -26.36
CA GLU A 35 45.63 -10.63 -25.75
C GLU A 35 45.88 -9.15 -25.95
N ASP A 36 45.15 -8.55 -26.89
CA ASP A 36 45.16 -7.11 -27.10
C ASP A 36 44.70 -6.44 -25.80
N LEU A 37 45.35 -5.36 -25.38
CA LEU A 37 45.08 -4.64 -24.12
C LEU A 37 43.58 -4.33 -23.96
N SER A 38 42.91 -4.12 -25.08
CA SER A 38 41.46 -3.95 -25.20
C SER A 38 40.64 -5.15 -24.68
N MET A 39 41.02 -6.38 -25.04
CA MET A 39 40.33 -7.59 -24.56
C MET A 39 40.53 -7.80 -23.06
N GLU A 40 41.71 -7.47 -22.54
CA GLU A 40 42.03 -7.61 -21.12
C GLU A 40 41.24 -6.61 -20.26
N LEU A 41 41.10 -5.37 -20.74
CA LEU A 41 40.21 -4.36 -20.17
C LEU A 41 38.74 -4.80 -20.22
N ALA A 42 38.28 -5.35 -21.35
CA ALA A 42 36.91 -5.85 -21.49
C ALA A 42 36.62 -6.97 -20.49
N ARG A 43 37.55 -7.91 -20.30
CA ARG A 43 37.40 -9.01 -19.33
C ARG A 43 37.29 -8.49 -17.89
N LYS A 44 38.16 -7.55 -17.50
CA LYS A 44 38.09 -6.89 -16.17
C LYS A 44 36.77 -6.14 -15.97
N CYS A 45 36.28 -5.45 -16.99
CA CYS A 45 34.96 -4.80 -16.93
C CYS A 45 33.82 -5.82 -16.75
N THR A 46 33.88 -6.97 -17.45
CA THR A 46 32.87 -8.03 -17.27
C THR A 46 32.94 -8.69 -15.88
N GLU A 47 34.13 -8.87 -15.33
CA GLU A 47 34.34 -9.39 -13.97
C GLU A 47 33.78 -8.41 -12.91
N LEU A 48 34.02 -7.11 -13.06
CA LEU A 48 33.52 -6.06 -12.14
C LEU A 48 32.00 -5.90 -12.16
N ILE A 49 31.36 -6.13 -13.31
CA ILE A 49 29.89 -5.99 -13.47
C ILE A 49 29.16 -7.30 -13.12
N SER A 50 29.86 -8.44 -13.06
CA SER A 50 29.25 -9.74 -12.80
C SER A 50 28.70 -9.86 -11.37
N ASP A 51 27.39 -10.05 -11.26
CA ASP A 51 26.68 -10.37 -10.02
C ASP A 51 27.27 -11.58 -9.28
N ILE A 52 27.87 -12.53 -10.02
CA ILE A 52 28.46 -13.74 -9.46
C ILE A 52 29.71 -13.39 -8.65
N HIS A 53 30.63 -12.62 -9.25
CA HIS A 53 31.87 -12.20 -8.58
C HIS A 53 31.57 -11.28 -7.40
N TYR A 54 30.60 -10.36 -7.53
CA TYR A 54 30.14 -9.51 -6.42
C TYR A 54 29.62 -10.34 -5.23
N LYS A 55 28.79 -11.36 -5.49
CA LYS A 55 28.26 -12.24 -4.43
C LYS A 55 29.32 -13.13 -3.79
N GLU A 56 30.30 -13.60 -4.57
CA GLU A 56 31.44 -14.37 -4.05
C GLU A 56 32.35 -13.52 -3.16
N GLU A 57 32.64 -12.28 -3.57
CA GLU A 57 33.44 -11.34 -2.78
C GLU A 57 32.70 -10.92 -1.50
N TYR A 58 31.37 -10.72 -1.56
CA TYR A 58 30.52 -10.54 -0.38
C TYR A 58 30.59 -11.74 0.56
N LYS A 59 30.47 -12.98 0.06
CA LYS A 59 30.58 -14.18 0.89
C LYS A 59 31.96 -14.30 1.55
N LYS A 60 33.04 -14.01 0.83
CA LYS A 60 34.43 -14.03 1.35
C LYS A 60 34.69 -12.95 2.41
N SER A 61 34.03 -11.79 2.30
CA SER A 61 34.22 -10.65 3.19
C SER A 61 33.24 -10.62 4.38
N LYS A 62 32.13 -11.36 4.31
CA LYS A 62 31.09 -11.41 5.35
C LYS A 62 31.66 -11.73 6.74
N ASP A 63 32.64 -12.63 6.82
CA ASP A 63 33.24 -13.06 8.08
C ASP A 63 34.34 -12.11 8.61
N LYS A 64 34.80 -11.14 7.79
CA LYS A 64 35.84 -10.17 8.13
C LYS A 64 35.32 -8.80 8.53
N CYS A 65 34.03 -8.50 8.31
CA CYS A 65 33.46 -7.22 8.66
C CYS A 65 32.88 -7.27 10.09
N THR A 66 33.53 -6.57 11.04
CA THR A 66 32.99 -6.32 12.37
C THR A 66 31.92 -5.22 12.29
N PHE A 67 30.67 -5.59 12.03
CA PHE A 67 29.57 -4.64 12.08
C PHE A 67 29.33 -4.20 13.54
N VAL A 68 29.43 -2.89 13.80
CA VAL A 68 28.98 -2.31 15.07
C VAL A 68 27.46 -2.47 15.13
N THR A 69 27.00 -3.45 15.89
CA THR A 69 25.59 -3.85 15.97
C THR A 69 24.67 -2.80 16.58
N ASP A 70 25.23 -1.83 17.30
CA ASP A 70 24.50 -0.84 18.09
C ASP A 70 24.94 0.59 17.78
N THR A 71 24.89 0.99 16.50
CA THR A 71 24.96 2.43 16.19
C THR A 71 23.66 3.13 16.64
N PRO A 72 23.72 4.38 17.13
CA PRO A 72 22.53 5.13 17.51
C PRO A 72 21.48 5.19 16.40
N MET A 73 21.94 5.27 15.14
CA MET A 73 21.07 5.24 13.96
C MET A 73 20.37 3.89 13.80
N LEU A 74 21.08 2.76 13.95
CA LEU A 74 20.45 1.44 13.85
C LEU A 74 19.46 1.20 14.99
N ASN A 75 19.78 1.66 16.21
CA ASN A 75 18.85 1.59 17.35
C ASN A 75 17.62 2.47 17.14
N HIS A 76 17.78 3.66 16.56
CA HIS A 76 16.66 4.51 16.18
C HIS A 76 15.75 3.83 15.14
N VAL A 77 16.34 3.22 14.10
CA VAL A 77 15.59 2.46 13.07
C VAL A 77 14.89 1.25 13.68
N LYS A 78 15.54 0.49 14.58
CA LYS A 78 14.92 -0.64 15.30
C LYS A 78 13.73 -0.17 16.14
N ASN A 79 13.86 0.95 16.87
CA ASN A 79 12.80 1.50 17.71
C ASN A 79 11.61 1.99 16.86
N ILE A 80 11.87 2.74 15.78
CA ILE A 80 10.83 3.16 14.83
C ILE A 80 10.14 1.92 14.22
N GLY A 81 10.90 0.90 13.83
CA GLY A 81 10.36 -0.35 13.33
C GLY A 81 9.43 -1.05 14.34
N ALA A 82 9.74 -1.00 15.63
CA ALA A 82 8.87 -1.54 16.69
C ALA A 82 7.58 -0.72 16.86
N PHE A 83 7.63 0.61 16.73
CA PHE A 83 6.45 1.49 16.81
C PHE A 83 5.53 1.36 15.59
N ILE A 84 6.11 1.22 14.39
CA ILE A 84 5.35 1.10 13.13
C ILE A 84 4.86 -0.34 12.91
N SER A 85 5.46 -1.34 13.57
CA SER A 85 5.06 -2.74 13.42
C SER A 85 3.61 -2.96 13.84
N GLU A 86 2.75 -3.17 12.85
CA GLU A 86 1.35 -3.51 13.03
C GLU A 86 1.17 -4.77 13.91
N ALA A 87 2.10 -5.73 13.82
CA ALA A 87 2.10 -6.93 14.65
C ALA A 87 2.31 -6.61 16.14
N LYS A 88 3.22 -5.68 16.47
CA LYS A 88 3.46 -5.24 17.85
C LYS A 88 2.27 -4.42 18.37
N TYR A 89 1.75 -3.49 17.58
CA TYR A 89 0.57 -2.68 17.92
C TYR A 89 -0.69 -3.54 18.15
N LYS A 90 -0.98 -4.49 17.26
CA LYS A 90 -2.08 -5.44 17.47
C LYS A 90 -1.83 -6.36 18.66
N GLY A 91 -0.57 -6.71 18.93
CA GLY A 91 -0.17 -7.53 20.06
C GLY A 91 -0.44 -6.85 21.41
N THR A 92 -0.09 -5.55 21.56
CA THR A 92 -0.36 -4.79 22.78
C THR A 92 -1.86 -4.60 22.99
N ILE A 93 -2.63 -4.27 21.95
CA ILE A 93 -4.09 -4.18 22.05
C ILE A 93 -4.70 -5.52 22.47
N LYS A 94 -4.24 -6.64 21.89
CA LYS A 94 -4.72 -7.97 22.31
C LYS A 94 -4.39 -8.27 23.77
N ALA A 95 -3.20 -7.88 24.25
CA ALA A 95 -2.81 -8.05 25.64
C ALA A 95 -3.67 -7.19 26.57
N ASP A 96 -3.92 -5.92 26.23
CA ASP A 96 -4.76 -5.00 27.00
C ASP A 96 -6.23 -5.44 27.01
N LEU A 97 -6.74 -5.92 25.86
CA LEU A 97 -8.09 -6.50 25.78
C LEU A 97 -8.20 -7.75 26.64
N SER A 98 -7.10 -8.51 26.76
CA SER A 98 -7.03 -9.67 27.63
C SER A 98 -6.95 -9.32 29.12
N ASN A 99 -6.65 -8.07 29.47
CA ASN A 99 -6.62 -7.57 30.85
C ASN A 99 -7.88 -6.76 31.22
N CYS A 100 -8.89 -6.71 30.36
CA CYS A 100 -10.14 -6.01 30.67
C CYS A 100 -10.87 -6.69 31.84
N LEU A 101 -11.47 -5.88 32.73
CA LEU A 101 -12.28 -6.35 33.88
C LEU A 101 -13.35 -7.40 33.53
N TYR A 102 -13.77 -7.46 32.27
CA TYR A 102 -14.69 -8.48 31.76
C TYR A 102 -14.18 -9.93 31.94
N LYS A 103 -12.87 -10.16 32.05
CA LYS A 103 -12.34 -11.51 32.35
C LYS A 103 -12.61 -11.97 33.79
N ASP A 104 -12.65 -11.03 34.73
CA ASP A 104 -12.87 -11.34 36.15
C ASP A 104 -14.36 -11.41 36.51
N MET A 105 -15.26 -11.11 35.56
CA MET A 105 -16.69 -11.27 35.77
C MET A 105 -17.03 -12.75 35.95
N PRO A 106 -17.82 -13.12 36.98
CA PRO A 106 -18.26 -14.49 37.16
C PRO A 106 -19.03 -14.96 35.93
N ALA A 107 -18.78 -16.20 35.52
CA ALA A 107 -19.44 -16.79 34.36
C ALA A 107 -20.96 -16.84 34.59
N THR A 108 -21.74 -16.12 33.78
CA THR A 108 -23.20 -16.25 33.74
C THR A 108 -23.59 -17.56 33.06
N ILE A 109 -24.78 -18.09 33.36
CA ILE A 109 -25.33 -19.30 32.73
C ILE A 109 -25.26 -19.18 31.20
N ASP A 110 -25.63 -18.02 30.65
CA ASP A 110 -25.57 -17.76 29.21
C ASP A 110 -24.14 -17.77 28.66
N SER A 111 -23.17 -17.23 29.40
CA SER A 111 -21.76 -17.23 28.99
C SER A 111 -21.14 -18.63 29.00
N VAL A 112 -21.62 -19.52 29.89
CA VAL A 112 -21.21 -20.92 29.95
C VAL A 112 -21.82 -21.67 28.78
N PHE A 113 -23.14 -21.54 28.59
CA PHE A 113 -23.85 -22.15 27.48
C PHE A 113 -23.28 -21.74 26.11
N ALA A 114 -23.00 -20.45 25.90
CA ALA A 114 -22.41 -19.96 24.65
C ALA A 114 -21.01 -20.55 24.39
N ARG A 115 -20.20 -20.74 25.44
CA ARG A 115 -18.89 -21.40 25.32
C ARG A 115 -19.03 -22.87 24.97
N GLU A 116 -19.96 -23.59 25.61
CA GLU A 116 -20.23 -25.01 25.30
C GLU A 116 -20.73 -25.20 23.87
N VAL A 117 -21.71 -24.38 23.44
CA VAL A 117 -22.22 -24.42 22.06
C VAL A 117 -21.12 -24.09 21.05
N SER A 118 -20.27 -23.09 21.32
CA SER A 118 -19.14 -22.75 20.44
C SER A 118 -18.11 -23.87 20.36
N GLN A 119 -17.85 -24.60 21.45
CA GLN A 119 -16.97 -25.77 21.44
C GLN A 119 -17.58 -26.94 20.66
N LEU A 120 -18.90 -27.18 20.77
CA LEU A 120 -19.60 -28.22 20.04
C LEU A 120 -19.66 -27.93 18.52
N GLN A 121 -19.81 -26.68 18.14
CA GLN A 121 -19.87 -26.25 16.74
C GLN A 121 -18.48 -26.08 16.08
N SER A 122 -17.40 -26.06 16.87
CA SER A 122 -16.05 -25.89 16.35
C SER A 122 -15.58 -27.14 15.60
N GLU A 123 -15.41 -27.01 14.29
CA GLU A 123 -14.83 -28.07 13.44
C GLU A 123 -13.43 -28.50 13.91
N VAL A 124 -12.65 -27.55 14.45
CA VAL A 124 -11.31 -27.82 14.99
C VAL A 124 -11.40 -28.69 16.24
N ALA A 125 -12.29 -28.36 17.18
CA ALA A 125 -12.50 -29.16 18.39
C ALA A 125 -13.04 -30.56 18.04
N TYR A 126 -13.95 -30.66 17.08
CA TYR A 126 -14.46 -31.92 16.56
C TYR A 126 -13.34 -32.79 15.96
N LYS A 127 -12.50 -32.22 15.09
CA LYS A 127 -11.36 -32.93 14.48
C LYS A 127 -10.34 -33.39 15.51
N GLN A 128 -10.01 -32.55 16.49
CA GLN A 128 -9.09 -32.92 17.57
C GLN A 128 -9.63 -34.06 18.43
N LYS A 129 -10.92 -34.04 18.80
CA LYS A 129 -11.57 -35.15 19.51
C LYS A 129 -11.57 -36.43 18.66
N HIS A 130 -11.95 -36.32 17.39
CA HIS A 130 -11.95 -37.47 16.48
C HIS A 130 -10.54 -38.06 16.30
N GLU A 131 -9.50 -37.23 16.14
CA GLU A 131 -8.11 -37.71 16.08
C GLU A 131 -7.64 -38.32 17.39
N ALA A 132 -8.04 -37.77 18.53
CA ALA A 132 -7.73 -38.33 19.84
C ALA A 132 -8.43 -39.68 20.06
N GLU A 133 -9.67 -39.84 19.61
CA GLU A 133 -10.45 -41.08 19.69
C GLU A 133 -10.04 -42.10 18.60
N LYS A 134 -9.44 -41.64 17.50
CA LYS A 134 -8.95 -42.48 16.40
C LYS A 134 -7.78 -43.33 16.87
N GLY A 135 -8.09 -44.55 17.32
CA GLY A 135 -7.13 -45.52 17.85
C GLY A 135 -7.54 -46.08 19.22
N PHE A 136 -8.52 -45.47 19.89
CA PHE A 136 -9.19 -46.03 21.05
C PHE A 136 -10.32 -46.96 20.58
N SER A 137 -9.94 -48.11 20.01
CA SER A 137 -10.88 -49.23 19.94
C SER A 137 -11.01 -49.85 21.34
N ASP A 138 -12.15 -50.46 21.67
CA ASP A 138 -12.28 -51.25 22.91
C ASP A 138 -11.17 -52.30 23.05
N TYR A 139 -10.60 -52.74 21.93
CA TYR A 139 -9.47 -53.67 21.87
C TYR A 139 -8.13 -53.06 22.31
N THR A 140 -7.95 -51.74 22.26
CA THR A 140 -6.69 -51.05 22.64
C THR A 140 -6.44 -51.12 24.15
N HIS A 141 -7.50 -51.29 24.96
CA HIS A 141 -7.41 -51.49 26.41
C HIS A 141 -7.66 -52.95 26.84
N MET A 142 -7.81 -53.88 25.91
CA MET A 142 -7.99 -55.29 26.24
C MET A 142 -6.70 -55.81 26.89
N LYS A 143 -6.76 -56.10 28.20
CA LYS A 143 -5.67 -56.83 28.88
C LYS A 143 -5.45 -58.13 28.12
N GLU A 144 -4.21 -58.38 27.71
CA GLU A 144 -3.85 -59.60 26.97
C GLU A 144 -4.40 -60.84 27.69
N PRO A 145 -5.18 -61.69 27.01
CA PRO A 145 -5.72 -62.90 27.62
C PRO A 145 -4.59 -63.75 28.22
N PRO A 146 -4.80 -64.39 29.39
CA PRO A 146 -3.77 -65.21 30.03
C PRO A 146 -3.16 -66.27 29.12
N GLU A 147 -3.94 -66.80 28.17
CA GLU A 147 -3.49 -67.78 27.17
C GLU A 147 -2.48 -67.20 26.18
N VAL A 148 -2.75 -66.00 25.65
CA VAL A 148 -1.84 -65.31 24.73
C VAL A 148 -0.54 -64.95 25.45
N ARG A 149 -0.64 -64.46 26.69
CA ARG A 149 0.53 -64.18 27.52
C ARG A 149 1.37 -65.45 27.77
N ARG A 150 0.73 -66.58 28.07
CA ARG A 150 1.42 -67.88 28.21
C ARG A 150 2.07 -68.32 26.90
N ALA A 151 1.38 -68.18 25.77
CA ALA A 151 1.92 -68.54 24.46
C ALA A 151 3.13 -67.68 24.07
N MET A 152 3.10 -66.38 24.38
CA MET A 152 4.25 -65.49 24.18
C MET A 152 5.43 -65.88 25.05
N GLU A 153 5.22 -66.21 26.33
CA GLU A 153 6.30 -66.65 27.23
C GLU A 153 6.89 -68.00 26.80
N VAL A 154 6.04 -68.96 26.40
CA VAL A 154 6.48 -70.24 25.85
C VAL A 154 7.30 -70.03 24.57
N ASN A 155 6.85 -69.19 23.64
CA ASN A 155 7.62 -68.85 22.44
C ASN A 155 8.94 -68.14 22.76
N ARG A 156 8.95 -67.27 23.77
CA ARG A 156 10.17 -66.60 24.25
C ARG A 156 11.19 -67.62 24.75
N HIS A 157 10.76 -68.61 25.53
CA HIS A 157 11.62 -69.68 26.04
C HIS A 157 12.02 -70.72 24.99
N GLN A 158 11.15 -71.01 24.02
CA GLN A 158 11.45 -71.94 22.92
C GLN A 158 12.39 -71.32 21.88
N SER A 159 12.36 -69.99 21.71
CA SER A 159 13.23 -69.31 20.76
C SER A 159 14.68 -69.36 21.22
N ASN A 160 15.53 -69.96 20.38
CA ASN A 160 16.98 -70.00 20.58
C ASN A 160 17.60 -68.58 20.60
N ILE A 161 16.91 -67.58 20.04
CA ILE A 161 17.38 -66.18 19.98
C ILE A 161 17.48 -65.59 21.38
N SER A 162 16.42 -65.75 22.20
CA SER A 162 16.38 -65.26 23.58
C SER A 162 17.51 -65.90 24.40
N TYR A 163 17.64 -67.23 24.29
CA TYR A 163 18.68 -68.00 24.96
C TYR A 163 20.09 -67.54 24.57
N ARG A 164 20.38 -67.32 23.28
CA ARG A 164 21.69 -66.85 22.81
C ARG A 164 22.00 -65.44 23.29
N LYS A 165 20.99 -64.56 23.39
CA LYS A 165 21.17 -63.19 23.89
C LYS A 165 21.45 -63.17 25.39
N ASP A 166 20.72 -63.96 26.18
CA ASP A 166 20.95 -64.09 27.62
C ASP A 166 22.31 -64.77 27.92
N MET A 167 22.73 -65.73 27.08
CA MET A 167 24.06 -66.36 27.15
C MET A 167 25.20 -65.36 26.93
N GLN A 168 25.05 -64.42 25.98
CA GLN A 168 26.05 -63.38 25.70
C GLN A 168 26.21 -62.38 26.86
N GLY A 169 25.17 -62.15 27.66
CA GLY A 169 25.23 -61.25 28.82
C GLY A 169 25.75 -61.90 30.10
N THR A 170 25.58 -63.22 30.28
CA THR A 170 25.83 -63.90 31.56
C THR A 170 27.21 -64.56 31.65
N HIS A 171 27.81 -64.94 30.52
CA HIS A 171 29.09 -65.65 30.53
C HIS A 171 30.25 -64.74 30.09
N THR A 172 31.07 -64.36 31.07
CA THR A 172 32.39 -63.72 30.88
C THR A 172 33.44 -64.74 30.43
N TYR A 173 33.12 -65.58 29.43
CA TYR A 173 34.07 -66.54 28.87
C TYR A 173 34.66 -65.98 27.58
N THR A 174 35.90 -65.50 27.65
CA THR A 174 36.73 -65.21 26.49
C THR A 174 37.26 -66.52 25.91
N ALA A 175 36.49 -67.14 25.02
CA ALA A 175 36.97 -68.28 24.25
C ALA A 175 38.12 -67.81 23.36
N GLU A 176 39.35 -68.28 23.61
CA GLU A 176 40.44 -68.14 22.65
C GLU A 176 40.01 -68.82 21.35
N LEU A 177 39.67 -68.01 20.34
CA LEU A 177 39.18 -68.45 19.02
C LEU A 177 40.14 -69.44 18.33
N ASP A 178 41.39 -69.53 18.80
CA ASP A 178 42.47 -70.32 18.20
C ASP A 178 42.56 -71.77 18.71
N ARG A 179 41.74 -72.16 19.69
CA ARG A 179 41.74 -73.51 20.26
C ARG A 179 41.57 -74.58 19.15
N PRO A 180 42.43 -75.61 19.09
CA PRO A 180 42.47 -76.55 17.95
C PRO A 180 41.18 -77.37 17.78
N ASP A 181 40.45 -77.60 18.87
CA ASP A 181 39.13 -78.23 18.87
C ASP A 181 38.06 -77.34 18.22
N ILE A 182 38.05 -76.03 18.51
CA ILE A 182 37.14 -75.06 17.89
C ILE A 182 37.45 -74.90 16.40
N LYS A 183 38.73 -74.88 16.02
CA LYS A 183 39.15 -74.87 14.60
C LYS A 183 38.67 -76.11 13.84
N LYS A 184 38.81 -77.31 14.41
CA LYS A 184 38.29 -78.54 13.80
C LYS A 184 36.76 -78.51 13.68
N ALA A 185 36.05 -78.07 14.73
CA ALA A 185 34.60 -77.98 14.71
C ALA A 185 34.08 -76.98 13.68
N THR A 186 34.72 -75.82 13.55
CA THR A 186 34.39 -74.82 12.52
C THR A 186 34.66 -75.35 11.11
N GLN A 187 35.78 -76.04 10.87
CA GLN A 187 36.04 -76.70 9.59
C GLN A 187 35.01 -77.78 9.24
N ILE A 188 34.64 -78.64 10.20
CA ILE A 188 33.59 -79.66 10.01
C ILE A 188 32.24 -78.98 9.74
N SER A 189 31.89 -77.94 10.48
CA SER A 189 30.65 -77.18 10.26
C SER A 189 30.61 -76.54 8.89
N LYS A 190 31.74 -76.07 8.36
CA LYS A 190 31.88 -75.54 7.00
C LYS A 190 31.63 -76.63 5.96
N ILE A 191 32.25 -77.80 6.12
CA ILE A 191 32.09 -78.96 5.23
C ILE A 191 30.64 -79.49 5.22
N ILE A 192 29.97 -79.53 6.37
CA ILE A 192 28.59 -80.04 6.50
C ILE A 192 27.55 -78.98 6.08
N SER A 193 27.91 -77.70 6.07
CA SER A 193 26.97 -76.61 5.78
C SER A 193 26.47 -76.67 4.33
N ASP A 194 25.17 -76.94 4.20
CA ASP A 194 24.42 -76.87 2.94
C ASP A 194 24.60 -75.52 2.23
N ALA A 195 24.77 -74.43 3.00
CA ALA A 195 24.98 -73.10 2.46
C ALA A 195 26.35 -72.95 1.79
N GLU A 196 27.41 -73.55 2.33
CA GLU A 196 28.74 -73.54 1.69
C GLU A 196 28.80 -74.48 0.49
N TYR A 197 28.18 -75.66 0.60
CA TYR A 197 28.01 -76.59 -0.51
C TYR A 197 27.33 -75.91 -1.72
N LYS A 198 26.25 -75.15 -1.48
CA LYS A 198 25.56 -74.38 -2.52
C LYS A 198 26.35 -73.16 -3.01
N LYS A 199 27.19 -72.55 -2.17
CA LYS A 199 28.05 -71.41 -2.57
C LYS A 199 29.15 -71.83 -3.55
N GLY A 200 29.66 -73.05 -3.42
CA GLY A 200 30.61 -73.67 -4.37
C GLY A 200 29.96 -74.10 -5.69
N GLN A 201 28.64 -74.29 -5.73
CA GLN A 201 27.85 -74.37 -6.96
C GLN A 201 27.60 -72.96 -7.51
N GLY A 202 28.68 -72.24 -7.81
CA GLY A 202 28.62 -71.00 -8.57
C GLY A 202 28.01 -71.26 -9.93
N ILE A 203 26.81 -70.71 -10.18
CA ILE A 203 26.27 -70.50 -11.53
C ILE A 203 26.16 -71.80 -12.36
N VAL A 204 25.69 -72.89 -11.74
CA VAL A 204 25.15 -74.01 -12.52
C VAL A 204 23.81 -74.38 -11.90
N ASN A 205 22.74 -73.74 -12.39
CA ASN A 205 21.36 -74.21 -12.27
C ASN A 205 21.19 -75.54 -13.06
N LYS A 206 22.03 -76.54 -12.78
CA LYS A 206 21.72 -77.91 -13.08
C LYS A 206 21.35 -78.51 -11.75
N GLU A 207 20.04 -78.51 -11.48
CA GLU A 207 19.44 -79.58 -10.68
C GLU A 207 20.22 -80.87 -11.01
N PRO A 208 20.65 -81.67 -10.02
CA PRO A 208 21.28 -82.95 -10.32
C PRO A 208 20.39 -83.62 -11.35
N SER A 209 20.96 -84.15 -12.43
CA SER A 209 20.20 -84.66 -13.58
C SER A 209 19.16 -85.71 -13.14
N VAL A 210 17.99 -85.24 -12.71
CA VAL A 210 16.75 -86.00 -12.48
C VAL A 210 15.83 -85.79 -13.71
N ILE A 211 16.44 -85.59 -14.87
CA ILE A 211 15.78 -85.57 -16.17
C ILE A 211 15.42 -87.03 -16.48
N GLY A 212 14.13 -87.38 -16.45
CA GLY A 212 13.61 -88.70 -16.84
C GLY A 212 13.16 -89.63 -15.70
N ARG A 213 13.01 -89.14 -14.46
CA ARG A 213 12.38 -89.89 -13.36
C ARG A 213 10.89 -89.49 -13.25
N PRO A 214 9.94 -90.38 -13.58
CA PRO A 214 8.51 -90.06 -13.61
C PRO A 214 7.96 -89.55 -12.27
N ASP A 215 8.50 -90.04 -11.15
CA ASP A 215 8.14 -89.62 -9.79
C ASP A 215 8.51 -88.15 -9.52
N PHE A 216 9.69 -87.72 -9.98
CA PHE A 216 10.12 -86.33 -9.83
C PHE A 216 9.34 -85.40 -10.76
N GLU A 217 9.09 -85.81 -12.00
CA GLU A 217 8.26 -85.05 -12.93
C GLU A 217 6.82 -84.87 -12.41
N HIS A 218 6.25 -85.91 -11.81
CA HIS A 218 4.93 -85.85 -11.19
C HIS A 218 4.92 -84.90 -9.98
N ALA A 219 5.95 -84.94 -9.13
CA ALA A 219 6.08 -84.04 -7.99
C ALA A 219 6.26 -82.57 -8.41
N VAL A 220 7.07 -82.30 -9.44
CA VAL A 220 7.25 -80.96 -10.01
C VAL A 220 5.96 -80.46 -10.65
N GLY A 221 5.22 -81.33 -11.35
CA GLY A 221 3.90 -81.03 -11.90
C GLY A 221 2.87 -80.67 -10.83
N ALA A 222 2.76 -81.49 -9.78
CA ALA A 222 1.88 -81.25 -8.64
C ALA A 222 2.23 -79.94 -7.91
N SER A 223 3.51 -79.69 -7.66
CA SER A 223 4.00 -78.45 -7.03
C SER A 223 3.65 -77.21 -7.86
N LYS A 224 3.81 -77.28 -9.19
CA LYS A 224 3.41 -76.20 -10.11
C LYS A 224 1.90 -75.95 -10.08
N LEU A 225 1.08 -76.99 -9.95
CA LEU A 225 -0.39 -76.88 -9.84
C LEU A 225 -0.83 -76.31 -8.49
N SER A 226 -0.15 -76.64 -7.39
CA SER A 226 -0.47 -76.15 -6.05
C SER A 226 0.12 -74.76 -5.73
N SER A 227 1.03 -74.25 -6.56
CA SER A 227 1.72 -72.99 -6.30
C SER A 227 0.79 -71.79 -6.44
N GLN A 228 0.54 -71.10 -5.32
CA GLN A 228 -0.19 -69.82 -5.32
C GLN A 228 0.48 -68.76 -6.19
N VAL A 229 1.81 -68.80 -6.32
CA VAL A 229 2.57 -67.85 -7.15
C VAL A 229 2.18 -68.00 -8.62
N LYS A 230 2.11 -69.23 -9.13
CA LYS A 230 1.66 -69.49 -10.51
C LYS A 230 0.18 -69.20 -10.73
N TYR A 231 -0.66 -69.46 -9.73
CA TYR A 231 -2.09 -69.13 -9.80
C TYR A 231 -2.32 -67.62 -9.98
N LYS A 232 -1.54 -66.78 -9.29
CA LYS A 232 -1.66 -65.31 -9.35
C LYS A 232 -0.93 -64.67 -10.53
N GLU A 233 0.04 -65.36 -11.13
CA GLU A 233 0.85 -64.82 -12.23
C GLU A 233 0.03 -64.27 -13.40
N LYS A 234 -1.03 -64.97 -13.83
CA LYS A 234 -1.92 -64.45 -14.90
C LYS A 234 -2.62 -63.16 -14.49
N PHE A 235 -3.16 -63.11 -13.27
CA PHE A 235 -3.82 -61.93 -12.73
C PHE A 235 -2.82 -60.77 -12.59
N ASP A 236 -1.64 -61.02 -12.05
CA ASP A 236 -0.60 -60.01 -11.86
C ASP A 236 -0.09 -59.47 -13.20
N ASN A 237 0.07 -60.33 -14.22
CA ASN A 237 0.46 -59.91 -15.57
C ASN A 237 -0.66 -59.10 -16.26
N GLU A 238 -1.92 -59.54 -16.16
CA GLU A 238 -3.07 -58.80 -16.69
C GLU A 238 -3.27 -57.45 -15.99
N MET A 239 -3.00 -57.37 -14.68
CA MET A 239 -3.08 -56.13 -13.89
C MET A 239 -1.87 -55.22 -14.09
N LYS A 240 -0.70 -55.75 -14.45
CA LYS A 240 0.47 -54.96 -14.86
C LYS A 240 0.26 -54.28 -16.21
N GLU A 241 -0.32 -54.97 -17.18
CA GLU A 241 -0.68 -54.36 -18.48
C GLU A 241 -1.88 -53.41 -18.35
N LYS A 242 -2.89 -53.79 -17.55
CA LYS A 242 -3.96 -52.88 -17.11
C LYS A 242 -3.52 -52.14 -15.85
N SER A 243 -2.41 -51.41 -15.93
CA SER A 243 -2.17 -50.36 -14.95
C SER A 243 -3.38 -49.42 -15.04
N HIS A 244 -4.31 -49.55 -14.09
CA HIS A 244 -5.31 -48.54 -13.87
C HIS A 244 -4.52 -47.30 -13.54
N HIS A 245 -4.25 -46.46 -14.55
CA HIS A 245 -3.66 -45.16 -14.38
C HIS A 245 -4.71 -44.37 -13.60
N TYR A 246 -4.68 -44.50 -12.28
CA TYR A 246 -5.46 -43.68 -11.38
C TYR A 246 -4.89 -42.27 -11.56
N ASN A 247 -5.49 -41.53 -12.48
CA ASN A 247 -5.21 -40.12 -12.63
C ASN A 247 -6.02 -39.42 -11.51
N PRO A 248 -5.37 -38.92 -10.45
CA PRO A 248 -6.09 -38.22 -9.38
C PRO A 248 -6.89 -37.02 -9.92
N LEU A 249 -6.43 -36.41 -11.03
CA LEU A 249 -7.11 -35.31 -11.72
C LEU A 249 -8.42 -35.78 -12.41
N GLY A 250 -8.52 -37.06 -12.76
CA GLY A 250 -9.70 -37.67 -13.37
C GLY A 250 -10.70 -38.24 -12.35
N SER A 251 -10.39 -38.21 -11.05
CA SER A 251 -11.30 -38.71 -10.02
C SER A 251 -12.57 -37.86 -9.94
N ALA A 252 -13.72 -38.50 -9.65
CA ALA A 252 -14.99 -37.79 -9.47
C ALA A 252 -14.90 -36.73 -8.36
N PHE A 253 -14.17 -37.03 -7.28
CA PHE A 253 -13.90 -36.11 -6.18
C PHE A 253 -13.14 -34.86 -6.64
N PHE A 254 -12.07 -35.04 -7.42
CA PHE A 254 -11.30 -33.91 -7.94
C PHE A 254 -12.09 -33.04 -8.92
N ARG A 255 -12.92 -33.64 -9.78
CA ARG A 255 -13.82 -32.88 -10.65
C ARG A 255 -14.83 -32.06 -9.84
N GLN A 256 -15.43 -32.64 -8.81
CA GLN A 256 -16.37 -31.94 -7.95
C GLN A 256 -15.70 -30.76 -7.22
N HIS A 257 -14.47 -30.95 -6.74
CA HIS A 257 -13.69 -29.88 -6.13
C HIS A 257 -13.36 -28.75 -7.12
N GLN A 258 -13.00 -29.08 -8.37
CA GLN A 258 -12.81 -28.06 -9.41
C GLN A 258 -14.08 -27.25 -9.66
N PHE A 259 -15.24 -27.91 -9.81
CA PHE A 259 -16.52 -27.22 -9.97
C PHE A 259 -16.87 -26.34 -8.76
N ALA A 260 -16.67 -26.83 -7.55
CA ALA A 260 -16.89 -26.04 -6.34
C ALA A 260 -15.97 -24.82 -6.25
N ALA A 261 -14.70 -24.96 -6.66
CA ALA A 261 -13.75 -23.85 -6.68
C ALA A 261 -14.10 -22.78 -7.73
N VAL A 262 -14.60 -23.20 -8.89
CA VAL A 262 -15.11 -22.29 -9.93
C VAL A 262 -16.34 -21.54 -9.42
N LEU A 263 -17.32 -22.24 -8.85
CA LEU A 263 -18.54 -21.64 -8.28
C LEU A 263 -18.28 -20.72 -7.09
N ALA A 264 -17.28 -21.01 -6.26
CA ALA A 264 -16.90 -20.18 -5.12
C ALA A 264 -16.08 -18.96 -5.51
N SER A 265 -15.50 -18.94 -6.71
CA SER A 265 -14.65 -17.85 -7.15
C SER A 265 -15.49 -16.73 -7.75
N ASP A 266 -15.36 -15.53 -7.18
CA ASP A 266 -16.00 -14.31 -7.69
C ASP A 266 -15.56 -13.94 -9.12
N TRP A 267 -14.58 -14.62 -9.69
CA TRP A 267 -14.01 -14.25 -10.99
C TRP A 267 -15.05 -14.34 -12.11
N GLU A 268 -15.88 -15.40 -12.17
CA GLU A 268 -16.89 -15.55 -13.21
C GLU A 268 -17.93 -14.45 -13.12
N TYR A 269 -18.38 -14.16 -11.89
CA TYR A 269 -19.30 -13.06 -11.60
C TYR A 269 -18.74 -11.70 -12.01
N LYS A 270 -17.44 -11.46 -11.77
CA LYS A 270 -16.76 -10.20 -12.11
C LYS A 270 -16.34 -10.13 -13.57
N ARG A 271 -16.18 -11.26 -14.28
CA ARG A 271 -15.69 -11.30 -15.67
C ARG A 271 -16.57 -10.44 -16.57
N ASP A 272 -17.88 -10.65 -16.52
CA ASP A 272 -18.80 -9.94 -17.40
C ASP A 272 -18.84 -8.43 -17.07
N PHE A 273 -18.62 -8.05 -15.81
CA PHE A 273 -18.47 -6.64 -15.43
C PHE A 273 -17.16 -6.05 -15.94
N GLU A 274 -16.03 -6.75 -15.78
CA GLU A 274 -14.72 -6.27 -16.23
C GLU A 274 -14.62 -6.20 -17.76
N GLU A 275 -15.19 -7.17 -18.50
CA GLU A 275 -15.29 -7.13 -19.96
C GLU A 275 -16.13 -5.95 -20.47
N ASN A 276 -17.19 -5.58 -19.74
CA ASN A 276 -18.12 -4.52 -20.14
C ASN A 276 -17.88 -3.16 -19.43
N LYS A 277 -16.87 -3.04 -18.59
CA LYS A 277 -16.61 -1.87 -17.72
C LYS A 277 -16.44 -0.55 -18.48
N GLY A 278 -16.10 -0.61 -19.76
CA GLY A 278 -15.98 0.54 -20.66
C GLY A 278 -17.15 0.72 -21.63
N LEU A 279 -18.09 -0.23 -21.71
CA LEU A 279 -19.20 -0.18 -22.66
C LEU A 279 -20.43 0.56 -22.09
N TYR A 280 -20.56 0.62 -20.76
CA TYR A 280 -21.63 1.36 -20.10
C TYR A 280 -21.22 2.80 -19.82
N HIS A 281 -21.89 3.76 -20.45
CA HIS A 281 -21.87 5.17 -20.03
C HIS A 281 -22.73 5.30 -18.77
N PHE A 282 -22.10 5.53 -17.62
CA PHE A 282 -22.77 5.77 -16.34
C PHE A 282 -22.86 7.28 -16.07
N ASP A 283 -24.04 7.86 -16.25
CA ASP A 283 -24.28 9.26 -15.91
C ASP A 283 -24.49 9.39 -14.40
N ALA A 284 -23.39 9.54 -13.65
CA ALA A 284 -23.43 9.65 -12.18
C ALA A 284 -24.35 10.77 -11.66
N GLU A 285 -24.66 11.76 -12.52
CA GLU A 285 -25.52 12.90 -12.24
C GLU A 285 -26.97 12.72 -12.70
N ALA A 286 -27.34 11.54 -13.22
CA ALA A 286 -28.73 11.27 -13.58
C ALA A 286 -29.64 11.48 -12.35
N PRO A 287 -30.77 12.20 -12.48
CA PRO A 287 -31.64 12.55 -11.35
C PRO A 287 -32.07 11.34 -10.50
N GLU A 288 -32.29 10.19 -11.12
CA GLU A 288 -32.65 8.95 -10.44
C GLU A 288 -31.52 8.44 -9.53
N HIS A 289 -30.26 8.49 -9.99
CA HIS A 289 -29.09 8.11 -9.17
C HIS A 289 -28.86 9.07 -8.02
N LEU A 290 -29.02 10.38 -8.23
CA LEU A 290 -28.94 11.38 -7.17
C LEU A 290 -30.02 11.15 -6.11
N HIS A 291 -31.25 10.85 -6.53
CA HIS A 291 -32.36 10.54 -5.63
C HIS A 291 -32.07 9.27 -4.81
N HIS A 292 -31.61 8.18 -5.43
CA HIS A 292 -31.24 6.96 -4.70
C HIS A 292 -30.07 7.18 -3.74
N LYS A 293 -29.07 7.99 -4.10
CA LYS A 293 -27.95 8.35 -3.23
C LYS A 293 -28.40 9.18 -2.02
N GLY A 294 -29.31 10.14 -2.24
CA GLY A 294 -29.96 10.90 -1.18
C GLY A 294 -30.74 9.99 -0.23
N ASN A 295 -31.58 9.11 -0.77
CA ASN A 295 -32.37 8.15 0.01
C ASN A 295 -31.50 7.17 0.79
N ALA A 296 -30.42 6.64 0.21
CA ALA A 296 -29.48 5.77 0.91
C ALA A 296 -28.78 6.51 2.07
N THR A 297 -28.46 7.81 1.88
CA THR A 297 -27.87 8.64 2.94
C THR A 297 -28.86 8.88 4.07
N LEU A 298 -30.14 9.14 3.75
CA LEU A 298 -31.22 9.31 4.74
C LEU A 298 -31.58 8.01 5.47
N GLN A 299 -31.57 6.87 4.78
CA GLN A 299 -31.87 5.55 5.35
C GLN A 299 -30.71 4.98 6.19
N SER A 300 -29.50 5.54 6.03
CA SER A 300 -28.32 5.06 6.75
C SER A 300 -28.43 5.37 8.25
N GLN A 301 -28.55 4.31 9.06
CA GLN A 301 -28.50 4.42 10.52
C GLN A 301 -27.21 5.07 11.04
N VAL A 302 -26.10 4.87 10.31
CA VAL A 302 -24.80 5.47 10.67
C VAL A 302 -24.88 6.99 10.54
N LYS A 303 -25.42 7.50 9.43
CA LYS A 303 -25.60 8.94 9.22
C LYS A 303 -26.60 9.53 10.20
N TYR A 304 -27.70 8.84 10.48
CA TYR A 304 -28.68 9.24 11.48
C TYR A 304 -28.06 9.40 12.89
N ARG A 305 -27.13 8.52 13.27
CA ARG A 305 -26.47 8.57 14.59
C ARG A 305 -25.26 9.51 14.65
N GLU A 306 -24.72 9.95 13.51
CA GLU A 306 -23.51 10.78 13.44
C GLU A 306 -23.68 12.10 14.22
N GLU A 307 -24.82 12.78 14.07
CA GLU A 307 -25.10 14.03 14.78
C GLU A 307 -25.30 13.81 16.28
N TYR A 308 -25.99 12.73 16.65
CA TYR A 308 -26.17 12.35 18.05
C TYR A 308 -24.82 12.08 18.73
N GLU A 309 -23.95 11.27 18.13
CA GLU A 309 -22.64 10.95 18.71
C GLU A 309 -21.71 12.18 18.74
N LYS A 310 -21.78 13.10 17.76
CA LYS A 310 -21.06 14.39 17.80
C LYS A 310 -21.54 15.30 18.94
N ASN A 311 -22.78 15.15 19.37
CA ASN A 311 -23.44 16.05 20.32
C ASN A 311 -23.55 15.44 21.72
N LYS A 312 -23.35 14.13 21.83
CA LYS A 312 -23.28 13.37 23.07
C LYS A 312 -22.11 13.86 23.91
N GLY A 313 -22.42 14.67 24.93
CA GLY A 313 -21.45 15.28 25.85
C GLY A 313 -21.27 16.79 25.68
N LYS A 314 -21.79 17.39 24.60
CA LYS A 314 -21.90 18.86 24.51
C LYS A 314 -23.06 19.32 25.40
N SER A 315 -22.86 20.41 26.14
CA SER A 315 -23.89 20.90 27.05
C SER A 315 -25.14 21.31 26.27
N MET A 316 -26.33 20.98 26.79
CA MET A 316 -27.61 21.32 26.17
C MET A 316 -27.79 22.83 25.94
N LEU A 317 -27.07 23.67 26.70
CA LEU A 317 -27.04 25.12 26.56
C LEU A 317 -26.57 25.60 25.17
N GLU A 318 -25.76 24.79 24.47
CA GLU A 318 -25.28 25.16 23.12
C GLU A 318 -26.31 24.81 22.02
N PHE A 319 -27.24 23.88 22.29
CA PHE A 319 -28.29 23.47 21.34
C PHE A 319 -29.51 24.37 21.35
N VAL A 320 -29.79 24.97 22.49
CA VAL A 320 -30.88 25.94 22.60
C VAL A 320 -30.25 27.32 22.53
N GLU A 321 -29.86 27.73 21.32
CA GLU A 321 -29.64 29.14 21.01
C GLU A 321 -31.00 29.86 21.13
N THR A 322 -31.46 30.07 22.36
CA THR A 322 -32.56 30.98 22.64
C THR A 322 -32.17 32.35 22.11
N PRO A 323 -33.11 33.15 21.58
CA PRO A 323 -32.82 34.53 21.20
C PRO A 323 -32.12 35.31 22.32
N SER A 324 -32.44 35.00 23.59
CA SER A 324 -31.75 35.53 24.77
C SER A 324 -30.27 35.14 24.85
N TYR A 325 -29.92 33.88 24.58
CA TYR A 325 -28.52 33.44 24.52
C TYR A 325 -27.77 34.10 23.36
N GLN A 326 -28.38 34.22 22.18
CA GLN A 326 -27.79 34.91 21.04
C GLN A 326 -27.51 36.39 21.36
N SER A 327 -28.51 37.11 21.90
CA SER A 327 -28.33 38.49 22.36
C SER A 327 -27.26 38.61 23.44
N SER A 328 -27.16 37.64 24.36
CA SER A 328 -26.14 37.62 25.41
C SER A 328 -24.73 37.38 24.86
N LYS A 329 -24.59 36.47 23.88
CA LYS A 329 -23.33 36.17 23.19
C LYS A 329 -22.86 37.36 22.37
N GLU A 330 -23.78 38.04 21.68
CA GLU A 330 -23.50 39.28 20.95
C GLU A 330 -23.12 40.42 21.90
N ALA A 331 -23.84 40.59 23.02
CA ALA A 331 -23.51 41.57 24.05
C ALA A 331 -22.13 41.31 24.68
N GLN A 332 -21.81 40.04 25.00
CA GLN A 332 -20.50 39.65 25.52
C GLN A 332 -19.38 39.93 24.49
N LYS A 333 -19.64 39.67 23.21
CA LYS A 333 -18.70 39.99 22.12
C LYS A 333 -18.50 41.50 22.00
N MET A 334 -19.54 42.30 22.16
CA MET A 334 -19.49 43.77 22.13
C MET A 334 -18.79 44.36 23.37
N GLN A 335 -18.88 43.72 24.53
CA GLN A 335 -18.20 44.12 25.76
C GLN A 335 -16.69 43.83 25.76
N SER A 336 -16.21 42.93 24.91
CA SER A 336 -14.79 42.61 24.81
C SER A 336 -14.00 43.80 24.26
N GLU A 337 -13.11 44.36 25.08
CA GLU A 337 -12.24 45.49 24.70
C GLU A 337 -11.44 45.21 23.42
N LYS A 338 -11.06 43.93 23.20
CA LYS A 338 -10.38 43.49 22.00
C LYS A 338 -11.23 43.72 20.75
N VAL A 339 -12.49 43.28 20.78
CA VAL A 339 -13.42 43.43 19.65
C VAL A 339 -13.75 44.91 19.44
N TYR A 340 -13.96 45.67 20.52
CA TYR A 340 -14.18 47.11 20.47
C TYR A 340 -13.02 47.87 19.80
N LYS A 341 -11.78 47.43 20.03
CA LYS A 341 -10.59 48.05 19.40
C LYS A 341 -10.32 47.54 17.99
N GLU A 342 -10.70 46.31 17.63
CA GLU A 342 -10.44 45.74 16.30
C GLU A 342 -10.99 46.60 15.16
N ASP A 343 -12.21 47.13 15.30
CA ASP A 343 -12.81 48.00 14.28
C ASP A 343 -12.10 49.35 14.19
N PHE A 344 -11.74 49.95 15.34
CA PHE A 344 -10.93 51.17 15.38
C PHE A 344 -9.55 50.97 14.73
N GLU A 345 -8.91 49.83 14.98
CA GLU A 345 -7.60 49.53 14.41
C GLU A 345 -7.66 49.26 12.91
N LYS A 346 -8.70 48.57 12.43
CA LYS A 346 -8.88 48.29 10.99
C LYS A 346 -9.32 49.52 10.19
N GLU A 347 -10.24 50.32 10.72
CA GLU A 347 -10.84 51.42 9.95
C GLU A 347 -10.16 52.77 10.15
N ILE A 348 -9.63 53.05 11.36
CA ILE A 348 -9.19 54.40 11.70
C ILE A 348 -7.67 54.46 11.90
N LYS A 349 -7.05 53.45 12.49
CA LYS A 349 -5.60 53.39 12.76
C LYS A 349 -4.80 53.01 11.50
N GLY A 350 -4.79 53.89 10.51
CA GLY A 350 -4.04 53.72 9.26
C GLY A 350 -4.64 54.45 8.06
N ARG A 351 -5.90 54.88 8.14
CA ARG A 351 -6.50 55.74 7.12
C ARG A 351 -6.04 57.18 7.29
N SER A 352 -4.94 57.50 6.62
CA SER A 352 -4.49 58.86 6.37
C SER A 352 -5.54 59.60 5.52
N SER A 353 -6.25 60.57 6.13
CA SER A 353 -7.02 61.70 5.56
C SER A 353 -7.95 61.51 4.33
N LEU A 354 -8.03 60.33 3.72
CA LEU A 354 -8.65 60.10 2.41
C LEU A 354 -10.17 59.84 2.49
N ASP A 355 -10.71 59.58 3.68
CA ASP A 355 -12.17 59.44 3.87
C ASP A 355 -12.86 60.75 4.33
N LEU A 356 -12.12 61.82 4.63
CA LEU A 356 -12.72 63.15 4.80
C LEU A 356 -13.37 63.67 3.51
N ASP A 357 -13.00 63.09 2.37
CA ASP A 357 -13.52 63.43 1.04
C ASP A 357 -15.01 63.10 0.86
N LYS A 358 -15.63 62.35 1.79
CA LYS A 358 -17.03 61.89 1.70
C LYS A 358 -18.02 62.70 2.52
N THR A 359 -17.55 63.68 3.30
CA THR A 359 -18.46 64.56 4.07
C THR A 359 -19.31 65.39 3.09
N PRO A 360 -20.65 65.50 3.26
CA PRO A 360 -21.49 66.27 2.34
C PRO A 360 -21.01 67.71 2.13
N ALA A 361 -20.46 68.34 3.18
CA ALA A 361 -19.85 69.65 3.11
C ALA A 361 -18.60 69.69 2.19
N PHE A 362 -17.73 68.67 2.28
CA PHE A 362 -16.55 68.58 1.43
C PHE A 362 -16.92 68.26 -0.02
N LEU A 363 -17.90 67.36 -0.24
CA LEU A 363 -18.41 67.07 -1.58
C LEU A 363 -18.99 68.32 -2.23
N HIS A 364 -19.73 69.14 -1.47
CA HIS A 364 -20.26 70.42 -1.94
C HIS A 364 -19.14 71.40 -2.28
N VAL A 365 -18.12 71.54 -1.42
CA VAL A 365 -16.95 72.38 -1.69
C VAL A 365 -16.19 71.89 -2.93
N LYS A 366 -15.93 70.59 -3.05
CA LYS A 366 -15.28 69.98 -4.21
C LYS A 366 -16.05 70.26 -5.50
N HIS A 367 -17.38 70.07 -5.48
CA HIS A 367 -18.24 70.37 -6.61
C HIS A 367 -18.22 71.86 -6.97
N ILE A 368 -18.32 72.76 -5.99
CA ILE A 368 -18.22 74.21 -6.22
C ILE A 368 -16.84 74.59 -6.78
N THR A 369 -15.75 74.05 -6.23
CA THR A 369 -14.41 74.33 -6.73
C THR A 369 -14.20 73.83 -8.16
N ASN A 370 -14.81 72.69 -8.50
CA ASN A 370 -14.81 72.15 -9.85
C ASN A 370 -15.63 73.03 -10.82
N LEU A 371 -16.80 73.52 -10.41
CA LEU A 371 -17.57 74.50 -11.17
C LEU A 371 -16.82 75.83 -11.37
N MET A 372 -16.05 76.28 -10.37
CA MET A 372 -15.21 77.48 -10.49
C MET A 372 -13.99 77.29 -11.39
N ARG A 373 -13.54 76.05 -11.63
CA ARG A 373 -12.43 75.77 -12.55
C ARG A 373 -12.93 75.90 -13.99
N GLU A 374 -12.55 77.00 -14.63
CA GLU A 374 -12.89 77.31 -16.03
C GLU A 374 -12.58 76.18 -17.02
N LYS A 375 -11.52 75.37 -16.75
CA LYS A 375 -11.18 74.19 -17.55
C LYS A 375 -12.24 73.09 -17.53
N GLU A 376 -12.90 72.86 -16.40
CA GLU A 376 -13.96 71.83 -16.31
C GLU A 376 -15.27 72.35 -16.90
N TYR A 377 -15.60 73.63 -16.70
CA TYR A 377 -16.73 74.28 -17.36
C TYR A 377 -16.62 74.26 -18.89
N LYS A 378 -15.42 74.46 -19.46
CA LYS A 378 -15.21 74.41 -20.92
C LYS A 378 -15.18 73.00 -21.49
N LYS A 379 -14.86 71.97 -20.68
CA LYS A 379 -14.78 70.59 -21.16
C LYS A 379 -16.11 70.06 -21.69
N ASP A 380 -17.21 70.38 -21.03
CA ASP A 380 -18.54 69.91 -21.48
C ASP A 380 -18.89 70.49 -22.86
N LEU A 381 -18.60 71.77 -23.06
CA LEU A 381 -18.73 72.43 -24.37
C LEU A 381 -17.77 71.83 -25.41
N GLU A 382 -16.50 71.59 -25.06
CA GLU A 382 -15.53 70.95 -25.96
C GLU A 382 -15.96 69.54 -26.35
N ASN A 383 -16.52 68.77 -25.42
CA ASN A 383 -17.04 67.41 -25.66
C ASN A 383 -18.27 67.45 -26.57
N GLU A 384 -19.18 68.39 -26.37
CA GLU A 384 -20.35 68.56 -27.24
C GLU A 384 -19.94 68.97 -28.66
N ILE A 385 -18.95 69.86 -28.79
CA ILE A 385 -18.41 70.30 -30.08
C ILE A 385 -17.68 69.16 -30.80
N LYS A 386 -16.87 68.37 -30.08
CA LYS A 386 -16.24 67.15 -30.60
C LYS A 386 -17.27 66.08 -30.98
N GLY A 387 -18.35 65.93 -30.21
CA GLY A 387 -19.42 64.97 -30.47
C GLY A 387 -20.29 65.31 -31.69
N LYS A 388 -20.40 66.60 -32.05
CA LYS A 388 -21.09 67.08 -33.26
C LYS A 388 -20.17 67.13 -34.50
N GLY A 389 -18.94 66.63 -34.42
CA GLY A 389 -18.02 66.56 -35.55
C GLY A 389 -17.51 67.92 -36.06
N MET A 390 -17.66 68.98 -35.26
CA MET A 390 -17.11 70.29 -35.59
C MET A 390 -15.72 70.42 -34.95
N GLU A 391 -14.67 70.36 -35.77
CA GLU A 391 -13.33 70.74 -35.30
C GLU A 391 -13.26 72.26 -35.15
N LEU A 392 -13.05 72.72 -33.91
CA LEU A 392 -12.64 74.08 -33.56
C LEU A 392 -11.16 74.30 -33.96
N SER A 393 -10.79 74.02 -35.21
CA SER A 393 -9.50 74.48 -35.73
C SER A 393 -9.60 75.98 -35.99
N SER A 394 -8.58 76.74 -35.56
CA SER A 394 -8.53 78.20 -35.78
C SER A 394 -8.40 78.63 -37.25
N GLU A 395 -8.58 77.68 -38.18
CA GLU A 395 -8.39 77.80 -39.62
C GLU A 395 -9.71 77.83 -40.41
N VAL A 396 -10.86 77.60 -39.76
CA VAL A 396 -12.16 77.79 -40.41
C VAL A 396 -12.36 79.29 -40.69
N LEU A 397 -12.52 79.64 -41.97
CA LEU A 397 -12.63 81.03 -42.46
C LEU A 397 -13.69 81.84 -41.70
N ASP A 398 -14.77 81.18 -41.29
CA ASP A 398 -15.88 81.82 -40.57
C ASP A 398 -15.53 82.15 -39.11
N ILE A 399 -14.69 81.33 -38.46
CA ILE A 399 -14.15 81.63 -37.12
C ILE A 399 -13.19 82.83 -37.21
N GLN A 400 -12.39 82.93 -38.27
CA GLN A 400 -11.51 84.09 -38.48
C GLN A 400 -12.31 85.37 -38.78
N ARG A 401 -13.39 85.28 -39.56
CA ARG A 401 -14.31 86.40 -39.79
C ARG A 401 -14.96 86.84 -38.48
N ALA A 402 -15.43 85.90 -37.66
CA ALA A 402 -16.05 86.19 -36.37
C ALA A 402 -15.05 86.82 -35.37
N LYS A 403 -13.81 86.32 -35.30
CA LYS A 403 -12.76 86.92 -34.47
C LYS A 403 -12.45 88.35 -34.89
N ARG A 404 -12.21 88.59 -36.19
CA ARG A 404 -11.96 89.95 -36.70
C ARG A 404 -13.15 90.88 -36.47
N ALA A 405 -14.37 90.40 -36.68
CA ALA A 405 -15.57 91.19 -36.39
C ALA A 405 -15.71 91.51 -34.90
N SER A 406 -15.40 90.56 -34.00
CA SER A 406 -15.42 90.79 -32.55
C SER A 406 -14.31 91.73 -32.09
N GLU A 407 -13.11 91.65 -32.69
CA GLU A 407 -12.00 92.58 -32.43
C GLU A 407 -12.37 94.00 -32.89
N MET A 408 -12.98 94.14 -34.07
CA MET A 408 -13.48 95.43 -34.58
C MET A 408 -14.64 96.01 -33.76
N ALA A 409 -15.51 95.15 -33.22
CA ALA A 409 -16.66 95.55 -32.39
C ALA A 409 -16.30 95.77 -30.91
N SER A 410 -15.10 95.36 -30.49
CA SER A 410 -14.63 95.50 -29.11
C SER A 410 -14.38 96.97 -28.79
N GLU A 411 -15.32 97.58 -28.05
CA GLU A 411 -15.20 98.96 -27.55
C GLU A 411 -13.90 99.17 -26.75
N LYS A 412 -13.37 98.11 -26.13
CA LYS A 412 -12.12 98.13 -25.37
C LYS A 412 -10.89 98.27 -26.28
N ASP A 413 -10.89 97.63 -27.43
CA ASP A 413 -9.81 97.75 -28.41
C ASP A 413 -9.93 99.10 -29.13
N TYR A 414 -11.14 99.49 -29.54
CA TYR A 414 -11.43 100.83 -30.08
C TYR A 414 -10.98 101.96 -29.16
N LYS A 415 -11.29 101.88 -27.86
CA LYS A 415 -10.85 102.88 -26.87
C LYS A 415 -9.34 102.87 -26.68
N ARG A 416 -8.68 101.71 -26.72
CA ARG A 416 -7.23 101.59 -26.62
C ARG A 416 -6.55 102.20 -27.84
N ASP A 417 -7.08 101.96 -29.03
CA ASP A 417 -6.61 102.55 -30.29
C ASP A 417 -6.85 104.07 -30.30
N LEU A 418 -7.99 104.54 -29.79
CA LEU A 418 -8.25 105.96 -29.60
C LEU A 418 -7.29 106.59 -28.59
N GLU A 419 -7.01 105.93 -27.46
CA GLU A 419 -6.07 106.41 -26.44
C GLU A 419 -4.62 106.45 -26.97
N THR A 420 -4.20 105.48 -27.78
CA THR A 420 -2.87 105.49 -28.42
C THR A 420 -2.79 106.59 -29.48
N GLU A 421 -3.87 106.85 -30.21
CA GLU A 421 -3.93 107.95 -31.18
C GLU A 421 -3.95 109.34 -30.49
N ILE A 422 -4.68 109.49 -29.38
CA ILE A 422 -4.70 110.72 -28.57
C ILE A 422 -3.32 110.97 -27.92
N LYS A 423 -2.66 109.92 -27.41
CA LYS A 423 -1.29 110.02 -26.89
C LYS A 423 -0.26 110.31 -27.99
N GLY A 424 -0.44 109.75 -29.19
CA GLY A 424 0.39 110.02 -30.36
C GLY A 424 0.26 111.45 -30.91
N LYS A 425 -0.89 112.10 -30.71
CA LYS A 425 -1.16 113.50 -31.08
C LYS A 425 -0.83 114.52 -29.98
N GLY A 426 -0.19 114.11 -28.87
CA GLY A 426 0.33 115.01 -27.85
C GLY A 426 -0.72 115.67 -26.94
N MET A 427 -1.96 115.20 -26.93
CA MET A 427 -3.05 115.77 -26.12
C MET A 427 -3.15 115.04 -24.77
N GLN A 428 -2.57 115.62 -23.71
CA GLN A 428 -2.78 115.13 -22.35
C GLN A 428 -4.19 115.53 -21.86
N VAL A 429 -5.06 114.54 -21.68
CA VAL A 429 -6.35 114.73 -21.01
C VAL A 429 -6.10 114.84 -19.50
N SER A 430 -5.87 116.06 -19.01
CA SER A 430 -5.72 116.31 -17.58
C SER A 430 -7.04 116.03 -16.85
N THR A 431 -7.00 115.13 -15.88
CA THR A 431 -8.14 114.66 -15.07
C THR A 431 -8.73 115.74 -14.16
N ASP A 432 -8.13 116.92 -14.13
CA ASP A 432 -8.43 117.99 -13.16
C ASP A 432 -9.26 119.12 -13.76
N THR A 433 -9.73 118.97 -15.00
CA THR A 433 -10.67 119.93 -15.60
C THR A 433 -12.01 119.87 -14.85
N LEU A 434 -12.52 121.04 -14.45
CA LEU A 434 -13.75 121.19 -13.67
C LEU A 434 -14.95 120.43 -14.29
N ASP A 435 -14.98 120.35 -15.61
CA ASP A 435 -16.00 119.60 -16.36
C ASP A 435 -15.88 118.07 -16.20
N VAL A 436 -14.66 117.53 -16.16
CA VAL A 436 -14.40 116.12 -15.88
C VAL A 436 -14.83 115.77 -14.44
N GLN A 437 -14.60 116.67 -13.49
CA GLN A 437 -15.06 116.50 -12.11
C GLN A 437 -16.59 116.54 -11.99
N ARG A 438 -17.26 117.45 -12.72
CA ARG A 438 -18.74 117.51 -12.76
C ARG A 438 -19.32 116.23 -13.34
N ALA A 439 -18.76 115.75 -14.46
CA ALA A 439 -19.18 114.50 -15.08
C ALA A 439 -18.97 113.29 -14.15
N LYS A 440 -17.84 113.26 -13.44
CA LYS A 440 -17.53 112.21 -12.46
C LYS A 440 -18.52 112.21 -11.28
N ARG A 441 -18.80 113.39 -10.67
CA ARG A 441 -19.83 113.51 -9.62
C ARG A 441 -21.22 113.14 -10.11
N ALA A 442 -21.60 113.56 -11.33
CA ALA A 442 -22.89 113.22 -11.91
C ALA A 442 -23.05 111.70 -12.10
N SER A 443 -21.99 111.03 -12.57
CA SER A 443 -21.95 109.57 -12.72
C SER A 443 -21.99 108.84 -11.36
N GLU A 444 -21.31 109.37 -10.34
CA GLU A 444 -21.36 108.87 -8.96
C GLU A 444 -22.77 109.02 -8.36
N MET A 445 -23.42 110.17 -8.55
CA MET A 445 -24.81 110.39 -8.13
C MET A 445 -25.78 109.45 -8.84
N ALA A 446 -25.64 109.29 -10.17
CA ALA A 446 -26.49 108.39 -10.95
C ALA A 446 -26.31 106.91 -10.53
N SER A 447 -25.10 106.51 -10.13
CA SER A 447 -24.84 105.16 -9.63
C SER A 447 -25.41 104.94 -8.23
N GLN A 448 -25.41 105.97 -7.36
CA GLN A 448 -26.01 105.89 -6.03
C GLN A 448 -27.53 105.75 -6.06
N VAL A 449 -28.21 106.36 -7.05
CA VAL A 449 -29.67 106.23 -7.24
C VAL A 449 -30.09 104.81 -7.67
N ARG A 450 -29.16 103.99 -8.17
CA ARG A 450 -29.43 102.62 -8.63
C ARG A 450 -29.24 101.55 -7.54
N MET A 451 -28.87 101.94 -6.31
CA MET A 451 -28.53 101.03 -5.20
C MET A 451 -29.46 101.13 -3.98
N VAL A 452 -30.64 101.75 -4.14
CA VAL A 452 -31.78 101.66 -3.20
C VAL A 452 -32.94 101.02 -3.95
#